data_AF-A0A966TZW6-F1
#
_entry.id   AF-A0A966TZW6-F1
#
_cell.length_a   1.000
_cell.length_b   1.000
_cell.length_c   1.000
_cell.angle_alpha   90.00
_cell.angle_beta   90.00
_cell.angle_gamma   90.00
#
_symmetry.space_group_name_H-M   'P 1'
#
loop_
_entity.id
_entity.type
_entity.pdbx_description
1 polymer ?
#
loop_
_entity_poly.entity_id
_entity_poly.type
_entity_poly.pdbx_seq_one_letter_code
_entity_poly.pdbx_strand_id
1 'polypeptide(L)'
;MTQPLMPKATAVWLIEKTALTFEQVADFVGMHPLEVQAIADGEVAQGIIGYDPIANSQLTREEIARCEARPDARLQIAISSIELPKARGKGARYTPVAKRNDRPDGIAWLLRNYPKLPDAAVGKLLGTTKDTIAKVRDRTHWNSPNIKPRDPVILGLCTQQALNAVLLAAGEKPGALPLAAPEDSVD
;
A
#
# COMPACT_ATOMS: atom_id res chain seq x y z
N MET A 1 23.05 5.39 5.62
CA MET A 1 23.63 4.11 5.15
C MET A 1 22.55 3.04 5.28
N THR A 2 22.49 2.10 4.33
CA THR A 2 21.51 1.02 4.35
C THR A 2 21.89 0.02 5.44
N GLN A 3 21.01 -0.22 6.40
CA GLN A 3 21.24 -1.15 7.51
C GLN A 3 20.80 -2.58 7.14
N PRO A 4 21.41 -3.62 7.72
CA PRO A 4 20.97 -4.99 7.55
C PRO A 4 19.59 -5.22 8.19
N LEU A 5 18.84 -6.19 7.66
CA LEU A 5 17.45 -6.48 8.05
C LEU A 5 17.28 -6.83 9.54
N MET A 6 18.28 -7.44 10.18
CA MET A 6 18.25 -7.84 11.60
C MET A 6 19.54 -7.42 12.35
N PRO A 7 19.71 -6.13 12.66
CA PRO A 7 20.98 -5.56 13.16
C PRO A 7 21.61 -6.32 14.33
N LYS A 8 20.83 -6.61 15.39
CA LYS A 8 21.32 -7.29 16.59
C LYS A 8 21.72 -8.74 16.33
N ALA A 9 20.91 -9.48 15.58
CA ALA A 9 21.19 -10.88 15.26
C ALA A 9 22.37 -11.00 14.26
N THR A 10 22.49 -10.07 13.32
CA THR A 10 23.64 -9.96 12.43
C THR A 10 24.91 -9.59 13.19
N ALA A 11 24.83 -8.70 14.18
CA ALA A 11 25.97 -8.38 15.07
C ALA A 11 26.45 -9.63 15.82
N VAL A 12 25.55 -10.40 16.44
CA VAL A 12 25.88 -11.67 17.12
C VAL A 12 26.62 -12.61 16.16
N TRP A 13 26.10 -12.81 14.95
CA TRP A 13 26.73 -13.69 13.97
C TRP A 13 28.13 -13.19 13.55
N LEU A 14 28.28 -11.88 13.29
CA LEU A 14 29.55 -11.29 12.88
C LEU A 14 30.61 -11.41 13.99
N ILE A 15 30.24 -11.13 15.24
CA ILE A 15 31.14 -11.27 16.40
C ILE A 15 31.58 -12.74 16.58
N GLU A 16 30.68 -13.69 16.39
CA GLU A 16 30.98 -15.12 16.59
C GLU A 16 31.75 -15.77 15.43
N LYS A 17 31.58 -15.28 14.19
CA LYS A 17 32.03 -15.97 12.97
C LYS A 17 33.11 -15.23 12.18
N THR A 18 33.50 -14.02 12.60
CA THR A 18 34.49 -13.19 11.91
C THR A 18 35.47 -12.56 12.90
N ALA A 19 36.61 -12.09 12.39
CA ALA A 19 37.63 -11.37 13.17
C ALA A 19 37.51 -9.82 13.04
N LEU A 20 36.31 -9.32 12.72
CA LEU A 20 36.06 -7.89 12.56
C LEU A 20 36.14 -7.13 13.88
N THR A 21 36.52 -5.85 13.81
CA THR A 21 36.53 -4.98 14.99
C THR A 21 35.11 -4.57 15.40
N PHE A 22 34.91 -4.25 16.68
CA PHE A 22 33.61 -3.79 17.18
C PHE A 22 33.12 -2.52 16.46
N GLU A 23 34.04 -1.64 16.04
CA GLU A 23 33.70 -0.46 15.24
C GLU A 23 33.18 -0.84 13.84
N GLN A 24 33.81 -1.82 13.18
CA GLN A 24 33.37 -2.28 11.86
C GLN A 24 31.98 -2.91 11.91
N VAL A 25 31.71 -3.72 12.94
CA VAL A 25 30.41 -4.34 13.17
C VAL A 25 29.37 -3.26 13.51
N ALA A 26 29.69 -2.35 14.43
CA ALA A 26 28.85 -1.23 14.85
C ALA A 26 28.41 -0.35 13.67
N ASP A 27 29.36 0.04 12.82
CA ASP A 27 29.08 0.87 11.64
C ASP A 27 28.20 0.13 10.62
N PHE A 28 28.38 -1.19 10.46
CA PHE A 28 27.58 -2.00 9.54
C PHE A 28 26.14 -2.19 10.03
N VAL A 29 25.96 -2.56 11.31
CA VAL A 29 24.63 -2.80 11.88
C VAL A 29 23.91 -1.51 12.31
N GLY A 30 24.63 -0.39 12.39
CA GLY A 30 24.10 0.91 12.82
C GLY A 30 23.87 0.99 14.33
N MET A 31 24.73 0.36 15.12
CA MET A 31 24.70 0.34 16.60
C MET A 31 25.93 1.05 17.16
N HIS A 32 25.92 1.40 18.44
CA HIS A 32 27.11 1.98 19.07
C HIS A 32 28.15 0.87 19.37
N PRO A 33 29.48 1.11 19.24
CA PRO A 33 30.49 0.10 19.56
C PRO A 33 30.36 -0.53 20.95
N LEU A 34 29.93 0.25 21.95
CA LEU A 34 29.65 -0.25 23.31
C LEU A 34 28.49 -1.24 23.36
N GLU A 35 27.47 -1.08 22.50
CA GLU A 35 26.37 -2.06 22.42
C GLU A 35 26.85 -3.36 21.78
N VAL A 36 27.72 -3.28 20.78
CA VAL A 36 28.36 -4.45 20.15
C VAL A 36 29.26 -5.17 21.16
N GLN A 37 30.00 -4.42 21.98
CA GLN A 37 30.79 -4.97 23.08
C GLN A 37 29.91 -5.67 24.11
N ALA A 38 28.81 -5.07 24.55
CA ALA A 38 27.87 -5.70 25.48
C ALA A 38 27.17 -6.94 24.89
N ILE A 39 27.07 -7.04 23.56
CA ILE A 39 26.65 -8.27 22.86
C ILE A 39 27.75 -9.33 22.91
N ALA A 40 29.00 -8.96 22.67
CA ALA A 40 30.15 -9.86 22.76
C ALA A 40 30.37 -10.39 24.19
N ASP A 41 30.16 -9.54 25.20
CA ASP A 41 30.22 -9.89 26.62
C ASP A 41 29.01 -10.74 27.08
N GLY A 42 28.00 -10.90 26.22
CA GLY A 42 26.84 -11.73 26.48
C GLY A 42 25.79 -11.10 27.41
N GLU A 43 25.79 -9.78 27.56
CA GLU A 43 24.86 -9.06 28.46
C GLU A 43 23.53 -8.72 27.77
N VAL A 44 23.57 -8.32 26.49
CA VAL A 44 22.41 -7.72 25.78
C VAL A 44 21.70 -8.69 24.83
N ALA A 45 22.37 -9.76 24.40
CA ALA A 45 21.88 -10.66 23.35
C ALA A 45 21.64 -12.11 23.80
N GLN A 46 21.46 -12.35 25.10
CA GLN A 46 21.19 -13.70 25.62
C GLN A 46 19.94 -14.29 24.94
N GLY A 47 20.12 -15.42 24.24
CA GLY A 47 19.06 -16.12 23.52
C GLY A 47 18.77 -15.63 22.09
N ILE A 48 19.51 -14.64 21.57
CA ILE A 48 19.41 -14.25 20.16
C ILE A 48 20.22 -15.23 19.30
N ILE A 49 19.56 -15.87 18.34
CA ILE A 49 20.23 -16.73 17.35
C ILE A 49 20.85 -15.83 16.28
N GLY A 50 22.14 -16.01 16.02
CA GLY A 50 22.87 -15.24 15.01
C GLY A 50 22.24 -15.35 13.60
N TYR A 51 22.10 -14.21 12.93
CA TYR A 51 21.55 -14.13 11.57
C TYR A 51 22.67 -13.98 10.56
N ASP A 52 22.88 -15.01 9.73
CA ASP A 52 23.95 -15.07 8.74
C ASP A 52 23.74 -14.04 7.60
N PRO A 53 24.57 -12.99 7.50
CA PRO A 53 24.44 -11.98 6.45
C PRO A 53 24.94 -12.47 5.08
N ILE A 54 25.75 -13.53 5.03
CA ILE A 54 26.23 -14.15 3.78
C ILE A 54 25.11 -14.99 3.17
N ALA A 55 24.47 -15.84 3.97
CA ALA A 55 23.38 -16.70 3.51
C ALA A 55 22.20 -15.89 2.93
N ASN A 56 21.99 -14.67 3.43
CA ASN A 56 20.93 -13.78 2.99
C ASN A 56 21.40 -12.75 1.94
N SER A 57 22.59 -12.94 1.35
CA SER A 57 23.15 -12.07 0.30
C SER A 57 23.24 -10.59 0.70
N GLN A 58 23.42 -10.30 2.00
CA GLN A 58 23.66 -8.94 2.51
C GLN A 58 25.16 -8.61 2.55
N LEU A 59 26.01 -9.62 2.72
CA LEU A 59 27.46 -9.53 2.63
C LEU A 59 28.01 -10.66 1.76
N THR A 60 29.19 -10.44 1.19
CA THR A 60 29.95 -11.50 0.53
C THR A 60 31.11 -11.93 1.43
N ARG A 61 31.61 -13.15 1.21
CA ARG A 61 32.75 -13.67 1.99
C ARG A 61 34.03 -12.89 1.69
N GLU A 62 34.16 -12.41 0.47
CA GLU A 62 35.26 -11.58 0.00
C GLU A 62 35.27 -10.22 0.71
N GLU A 63 34.09 -9.64 0.93
CA GLU A 63 33.93 -8.36 1.62
C GLU A 63 34.30 -8.44 3.10
N ILE A 64 33.93 -9.55 3.76
CA ILE A 64 34.34 -9.83 5.15
C ILE A 64 35.87 -9.99 5.21
N ALA A 65 36.46 -10.81 4.34
CA ALA A 65 37.92 -11.02 4.33
C ALA A 65 38.70 -9.74 4.07
N ARG A 66 38.19 -8.85 3.19
CA ARG A 66 38.77 -7.52 2.94
C ARG A 66 38.79 -6.66 4.21
N CYS A 67 37.72 -6.70 5.00
CA CYS A 67 37.59 -5.92 6.23
C CYS A 67 38.33 -6.55 7.41
N GLU A 68 38.45 -7.87 7.47
CA GLU A 68 39.28 -8.57 8.48
C GLU A 68 40.77 -8.25 8.31
N ALA A 69 41.25 -8.10 7.07
CA ALA A 69 42.63 -7.72 6.80
C ALA A 69 42.92 -6.23 7.07
N ARG A 70 41.88 -5.39 7.23
CA ARG A 70 41.98 -3.94 7.30
C ARG A 70 41.04 -3.36 8.36
N PRO A 71 41.52 -3.08 9.58
CA PRO A 71 40.71 -2.54 10.67
C PRO A 71 40.03 -1.19 10.34
N ASP A 72 40.62 -0.42 9.43
CA ASP A 72 40.12 0.88 8.95
C ASP A 72 39.02 0.75 7.88
N ALA A 73 38.88 -0.41 7.25
CA ALA A 73 37.88 -0.64 6.21
C ALA A 73 36.47 -0.78 6.82
N ARG A 74 35.46 -0.33 6.07
CA ARG A 74 34.05 -0.44 6.46
C ARG A 74 33.30 -1.39 5.52
N LEU A 75 32.49 -2.27 6.11
CA LEU A 75 31.65 -3.22 5.40
C LEU A 75 30.60 -2.49 4.55
N GLN A 76 30.39 -2.96 3.33
CA GLN A 76 29.36 -2.45 2.43
C GLN A 76 28.30 -3.54 2.18
N ILE A 77 27.03 -3.16 2.34
CA ILE A 77 25.92 -4.07 2.03
C ILE A 77 25.94 -4.40 0.52
N ALA A 78 25.84 -5.69 0.20
CA ALA A 78 25.71 -6.13 -1.17
C ALA A 78 24.40 -5.56 -1.75
N ILE A 79 24.50 -4.95 -2.94
CA ILE A 79 23.32 -4.47 -3.66
C ILE A 79 22.57 -5.70 -4.16
N SER A 80 21.40 -5.98 -3.57
CA SER A 80 20.56 -7.07 -4.04
C SER A 80 20.08 -6.77 -5.46
N SER A 81 20.37 -7.68 -6.39
CA SER A 81 19.92 -7.60 -7.79
C SER A 81 18.45 -8.01 -7.97
N ILE A 82 17.71 -8.17 -6.87
CA ILE A 82 16.32 -8.60 -6.89
C ILE A 82 15.46 -7.40 -7.29
N GLU A 83 14.89 -7.46 -8.50
CA GLU A 83 13.84 -6.54 -8.92
C GLU A 83 12.67 -6.62 -7.93
N LEU A 84 12.49 -5.56 -7.14
CA LEU A 84 11.35 -5.46 -6.24
C LEU A 84 10.05 -5.50 -7.05
N PRO A 85 9.05 -6.31 -6.66
CA PRO A 85 7.75 -6.31 -7.33
C PRO A 85 7.17 -4.90 -7.30
N LYS A 86 6.78 -4.38 -8.47
CA LYS A 86 6.14 -3.05 -8.58
C LYS A 86 4.93 -3.02 -7.64
N ALA A 87 4.86 -1.99 -6.80
CA ALA A 87 3.75 -1.79 -5.87
C ALA A 87 2.42 -1.92 -6.63
N ARG A 88 1.57 -2.87 -6.24
CA ARG A 88 0.24 -3.03 -6.83
C ARG A 88 -0.51 -1.71 -6.68
N GLY A 89 -1.14 -1.24 -7.77
CA GLY A 89 -1.97 -0.04 -7.73
C GLY A 89 -2.98 -0.12 -6.59
N LYS A 90 -3.24 1.02 -5.93
CA LYS A 90 -4.21 1.13 -4.83
C LYS A 90 -5.50 0.42 -5.24
N GLY A 91 -5.77 -0.73 -4.60
CA GLY A 91 -6.95 -1.55 -4.89
C GLY A 91 -8.26 -0.80 -4.62
N ALA A 92 -9.39 -1.42 -4.96
CA ALA A 92 -10.70 -0.86 -4.65
C ALA A 92 -10.76 -0.48 -3.16
N ARG A 93 -11.03 0.80 -2.87
CA ARG A 93 -11.10 1.27 -1.48
C ARG A 93 -12.19 0.50 -0.76
N TYR A 94 -11.90 0.00 0.43
CA TYR A 94 -12.89 -0.64 1.28
C TYR A 94 -14.02 0.35 1.58
N THR A 95 -15.24 0.00 1.18
CA THR A 95 -16.42 0.82 1.46
C THR A 95 -17.11 0.30 2.73
N PRO A 96 -17.16 1.10 3.82
CA PRO A 96 -17.71 0.70 5.12
C PRO A 96 -19.12 0.12 5.03
N VAL A 97 -19.48 -0.75 6.00
CA VAL A 97 -20.76 -1.48 6.01
C VAL A 97 -21.96 -0.52 6.02
N ALA A 98 -21.90 0.54 6.83
CA ALA A 98 -22.95 1.57 6.90
C ALA A 98 -23.27 2.18 5.52
N LYS A 99 -22.24 2.37 4.68
CA LYS A 99 -22.34 2.95 3.33
C LYS A 99 -22.60 1.91 2.23
N ARG A 100 -22.91 0.64 2.58
CA ARG A 100 -23.30 -0.39 1.61
C ARG A 100 -24.71 -0.13 1.09
N ASN A 101 -25.59 0.35 1.96
CA ASN A 101 -26.98 0.60 1.63
C ASN A 101 -27.16 1.85 0.75
N ASP A 102 -26.24 2.82 0.83
CA ASP A 102 -26.24 4.03 0.00
C ASP A 102 -25.65 3.80 -1.41
N ARG A 103 -25.01 2.66 -1.64
CA ARG A 103 -24.33 2.38 -2.93
C ARG A 103 -25.31 2.30 -4.10
N PRO A 104 -26.45 1.58 -4.00
CA PRO A 104 -27.48 1.58 -5.04
C PRO A 104 -28.01 2.99 -5.38
N ASP A 105 -28.14 3.87 -4.39
CA ASP A 105 -28.57 5.26 -4.57
C ASP A 105 -27.56 6.06 -5.41
N GLY A 106 -26.26 5.91 -5.10
CA GLY A 106 -25.18 6.51 -5.87
C GLY A 106 -25.07 5.96 -7.30
N ILE A 107 -25.29 4.66 -7.50
CA ILE A 107 -25.33 4.03 -8.83
C ILE A 107 -26.49 4.59 -9.64
N ALA A 108 -27.70 4.65 -9.05
CA ALA A 108 -28.89 5.17 -9.72
C ALA A 108 -28.72 6.64 -10.12
N TRP A 109 -28.05 7.44 -9.29
CA TRP A 109 -27.73 8.83 -9.62
C TRP A 109 -26.75 8.93 -10.79
N LEU A 110 -25.69 8.11 -10.83
CA LEU A 110 -24.74 8.10 -11.96
C LEU A 110 -25.41 7.67 -13.26
N LEU A 111 -26.24 6.62 -13.22
CA LEU A 111 -26.96 6.13 -14.40
C LEU A 111 -27.97 7.16 -14.93
N ARG A 112 -28.61 7.92 -14.04
CA ARG A 112 -29.56 8.98 -14.41
C ARG A 112 -28.88 10.21 -15.00
N ASN A 113 -27.79 10.68 -14.39
CA ASN A 113 -27.14 11.95 -14.77
C ASN A 113 -26.08 11.77 -15.86
N TYR A 114 -25.43 10.60 -15.91
CA TYR A 114 -24.36 10.30 -16.86
C TYR A 114 -24.62 8.93 -17.54
N PRO A 115 -25.65 8.82 -18.39
CA PRO A 115 -26.04 7.55 -19.02
C PRO A 115 -24.97 6.98 -19.97
N LYS A 116 -24.05 7.83 -20.46
CA LYS A 116 -22.91 7.43 -21.31
C LYS A 116 -21.70 6.93 -20.50
N LEU A 117 -21.73 7.02 -19.17
CA LEU A 117 -20.63 6.61 -18.33
C LEU A 117 -20.48 5.07 -18.33
N PRO A 118 -19.31 4.52 -18.67
CA PRO A 118 -19.15 3.07 -18.79
C PRO A 118 -19.22 2.38 -17.43
N ASP A 119 -19.85 1.21 -17.38
CA ASP A 119 -20.02 0.40 -16.15
C ASP A 119 -18.69 0.06 -15.48
N ALA A 120 -17.62 -0.09 -16.26
CA ALA A 120 -16.27 -0.30 -15.74
C ALA A 120 -15.76 0.91 -14.94
N ALA A 121 -16.12 2.13 -15.32
CA ALA A 121 -15.75 3.34 -14.59
C ALA A 121 -16.59 3.49 -13.32
N VAL A 122 -17.91 3.23 -13.39
CA VAL A 122 -18.81 3.20 -12.22
C VAL A 122 -18.33 2.18 -11.18
N GLY A 123 -17.98 0.97 -11.62
CA GLY A 123 -17.47 -0.11 -10.77
C GLY A 123 -16.18 0.28 -10.04
N LYS A 124 -15.25 0.94 -10.73
CA LYS A 124 -14.02 1.46 -10.14
C LYS A 124 -14.25 2.63 -9.17
N LEU A 125 -15.18 3.52 -9.50
CA LEU A 125 -15.47 4.72 -8.71
C LEU A 125 -16.16 4.39 -7.39
N LEU A 126 -17.17 3.52 -7.41
CA LEU A 126 -18.00 3.19 -6.24
C LEU A 126 -17.63 1.88 -5.55
N GLY A 127 -16.68 1.11 -6.11
CA GLY A 127 -16.28 -0.20 -5.57
C GLY A 127 -17.42 -1.22 -5.66
N THR A 128 -18.04 -1.33 -6.84
CA THR A 128 -19.17 -2.24 -7.11
C THR A 128 -18.90 -3.14 -8.32
N THR A 129 -19.73 -4.17 -8.51
CA THR A 129 -19.63 -5.09 -9.64
C THR A 129 -20.56 -4.69 -10.78
N LYS A 130 -20.24 -5.11 -12.01
CA LYS A 130 -21.10 -4.89 -13.20
C LYS A 130 -22.51 -5.48 -13.02
N ASP A 131 -22.60 -6.65 -12.37
CA ASP A 131 -23.88 -7.29 -12.05
C ASP A 131 -24.75 -6.42 -11.13
N THR A 132 -24.15 -5.79 -10.11
CA THR A 132 -24.91 -4.87 -9.24
C THR A 132 -25.38 -3.63 -10.00
N ILE A 133 -24.56 -3.10 -10.91
CA ILE A 133 -24.94 -1.95 -11.75
C ILE A 133 -26.11 -2.31 -12.66
N ALA A 134 -26.07 -3.48 -13.31
CA ALA A 134 -27.16 -3.99 -14.14
C ALA A 134 -28.46 -4.16 -13.34
N LYS A 135 -28.38 -4.76 -12.14
CA LYS A 135 -29.56 -4.92 -11.26
C LYS A 135 -30.21 -3.60 -10.85
N VAL A 136 -29.40 -2.55 -10.62
CA VAL A 136 -29.93 -1.21 -10.31
C VAL A 136 -30.54 -0.57 -11.57
N ARG A 137 -29.91 -0.73 -12.74
CA ARG A 137 -30.43 -0.25 -14.04
C ARG A 137 -31.78 -0.89 -14.38
N ASP A 138 -31.87 -2.20 -14.23
CA ASP A 138 -33.05 -2.99 -14.60
C ASP A 138 -34.11 -3.04 -13.49
N ARG A 139 -33.86 -2.35 -12.36
CA ARG A 139 -34.70 -2.36 -11.15
C ARG A 139 -34.94 -3.76 -10.58
N THR A 140 -34.03 -4.71 -10.81
CA THR A 140 -34.06 -6.09 -10.28
C THR A 140 -33.25 -6.27 -9.00
N HIS A 141 -32.65 -5.20 -8.47
CA HIS A 141 -32.01 -5.22 -7.15
C HIS A 141 -33.05 -5.47 -6.04
N TRP A 142 -32.68 -6.23 -5.00
CA TRP A 142 -33.61 -6.59 -3.91
C TRP A 142 -34.21 -5.36 -3.21
N ASN A 143 -33.46 -4.26 -3.15
CA ASN A 143 -33.89 -3.00 -2.54
C ASN A 143 -34.43 -1.97 -3.55
N SER A 144 -34.71 -2.36 -4.80
CA SER A 144 -35.16 -1.43 -5.86
C SER A 144 -36.28 -0.47 -5.47
N PRO A 145 -37.33 -0.88 -4.71
CA PRO A 145 -38.40 0.04 -4.32
C PRO A 145 -37.93 1.23 -3.47
N ASN A 146 -36.82 1.09 -2.75
CA ASN A 146 -36.30 2.11 -1.84
C ASN A 146 -35.13 2.90 -2.40
N ILE A 147 -34.66 2.59 -3.63
CA ILE A 147 -33.51 3.26 -4.23
C ILE A 147 -33.90 4.70 -4.59
N LYS A 148 -33.18 5.67 -4.03
CA LYS A 148 -33.36 7.10 -4.31
C LYS A 148 -32.07 7.65 -4.96
N PRO A 149 -32.11 8.14 -6.20
CA PRO A 149 -30.92 8.71 -6.84
C PRO A 149 -30.35 9.87 -6.03
N ARG A 150 -29.16 9.67 -5.43
CA ARG A 150 -28.45 10.68 -4.63
C ARG A 150 -26.98 10.77 -5.03
N ASP A 151 -26.42 11.97 -4.96
CA ASP A 151 -25.04 12.22 -5.40
C ASP A 151 -24.02 11.38 -4.59
N PRO A 152 -23.18 10.57 -5.25
CA PRO A 152 -22.20 9.71 -4.59
C PRO A 152 -21.10 10.49 -3.84
N VAL A 153 -20.87 11.77 -4.16
CA VAL A 153 -19.94 12.64 -3.41
C VAL A 153 -20.58 13.06 -2.09
N ILE A 154 -21.86 13.45 -2.10
CA ILE A 154 -22.62 13.84 -0.89
C ILE A 154 -22.79 12.63 0.05
N LEU A 155 -23.04 11.44 -0.51
CA LEU A 155 -23.07 10.18 0.25
C LEU A 155 -21.68 9.78 0.78
N GLY A 156 -20.62 10.46 0.35
CA GLY A 156 -19.24 10.16 0.73
C GLY A 156 -18.79 8.78 0.26
N LEU A 157 -19.26 8.34 -0.90
CA LEU A 157 -18.83 7.11 -1.59
C LEU A 157 -17.59 7.36 -2.47
N CYS A 158 -17.46 8.57 -3.02
CA CYS A 158 -16.30 9.00 -3.78
C CYS A 158 -15.95 10.47 -3.49
N THR A 159 -14.77 10.92 -3.88
CA THR A 159 -14.38 12.33 -3.78
C THR A 159 -14.76 13.08 -5.06
N GLN A 160 -14.99 14.39 -4.96
CA GLN A 160 -15.28 15.22 -6.15
C GLN A 160 -14.18 15.09 -7.22
N GLN A 161 -12.91 15.04 -6.80
CA GLN A 161 -11.78 14.85 -7.71
C GLN A 161 -11.87 13.52 -8.47
N ALA A 162 -12.27 12.43 -7.80
CA ALA A 162 -12.41 11.12 -8.43
C ALA A 162 -13.57 11.08 -9.41
N LEU A 163 -14.71 11.69 -9.05
CA LEU A 163 -15.86 11.81 -9.95
C LEU A 163 -15.49 12.61 -11.21
N ASN A 164 -14.88 13.80 -11.03
CA ASN A 164 -14.45 14.64 -12.15
C ASN A 164 -13.46 13.94 -13.08
N ALA A 165 -12.50 13.19 -12.52
CA ALA A 165 -11.53 12.44 -13.31
C ALA A 165 -12.20 11.34 -14.16
N VAL A 166 -13.21 10.66 -13.61
CA VAL A 166 -13.97 9.63 -14.32
C VAL A 166 -14.83 10.25 -15.43
N LEU A 167 -15.48 11.40 -15.17
CA LEU A 167 -16.28 12.11 -16.16
C LEU A 167 -15.43 12.64 -17.31
N LEU A 168 -14.28 13.25 -17.01
CA LEU A 168 -13.34 13.74 -18.01
C LEU A 168 -12.82 12.61 -18.91
N ALA A 169 -12.48 11.46 -18.31
CA ALA A 169 -12.05 10.28 -19.06
C ALA A 169 -13.15 9.70 -19.96
N ALA A 170 -14.43 9.93 -19.62
CA ALA A 170 -15.57 9.54 -20.42
C ALA A 170 -16.01 10.62 -21.44
N GLY A 171 -15.32 11.77 -21.50
CA GLY A 171 -15.66 12.87 -22.39
C GLY A 171 -16.88 13.69 -21.94
N GLU A 172 -17.32 13.54 -20.69
CA GLU A 172 -18.41 14.31 -20.08
C GLU A 172 -17.87 15.59 -19.43
N LYS A 173 -18.62 16.70 -19.52
CA LYS A 173 -18.19 17.99 -18.95
C LYS A 173 -18.27 17.95 -17.42
N PRO A 174 -17.15 18.11 -16.69
CA PRO A 174 -17.18 18.21 -15.23
C PRO A 174 -17.90 19.50 -14.83
N GLY A 175 -18.97 19.40 -14.04
CA GLY A 175 -19.72 20.58 -13.56
C GLY A 175 -20.98 20.94 -14.35
N ALA A 176 -21.43 20.11 -15.29
CA ALA A 176 -22.84 20.18 -15.70
C ALA A 176 -23.70 19.80 -14.48
N LEU A 177 -24.42 20.79 -13.93
CA LEU A 177 -25.48 20.55 -12.95
C LEU A 177 -26.37 19.39 -13.44
N PRO A 178 -26.84 18.51 -12.56
CA PRO A 178 -27.75 17.44 -12.95
C PRO A 178 -28.90 18.06 -13.76
N LEU A 179 -29.20 17.48 -14.93
CA LEU A 179 -30.39 17.83 -15.71
C LEU A 179 -31.55 17.90 -14.72
N ALA A 180 -32.14 19.09 -14.59
CA ALA A 180 -33.15 19.41 -13.60
C ALA A 180 -34.14 18.24 -13.48
N ALA A 181 -34.39 17.78 -12.25
CA ALA A 181 -35.51 16.89 -12.03
C ALA A 181 -36.76 17.55 -12.65
N PRO A 182 -37.62 16.80 -13.36
CA PRO A 182 -38.94 17.33 -13.64
C PRO A 182 -39.52 17.72 -12.28
N GLU A 183 -39.87 19.00 -12.14
CA GLU A 183 -40.62 19.47 -10.98
C GLU A 183 -41.87 18.59 -10.93
N ASP A 184 -41.98 17.75 -9.90
CA ASP A 184 -43.24 17.06 -9.62
C ASP A 184 -44.26 18.17 -9.38
N SER A 185 -45.05 18.40 -10.41
CA SER A 185 -46.19 19.28 -10.46
C SER A 185 -47.11 18.94 -9.28
N VAL A 186 -47.36 19.98 -8.49
CA VAL A 186 -48.40 20.05 -7.47
C VAL A 186 -49.73 19.56 -8.04
N ASP A 187 -50.32 18.55 -7.40
CA ASP A 187 -51.76 18.44 -7.08
C ASP A 187 -51.96 17.43 -5.94
#